data_AF-A0A2L1GKB3-F1
#
_entry.id   AF-A0A2L1GKB3-F1
#
_cell.length_a   1.000
_cell.length_b   1.000
_cell.length_c   1.000
_cell.angle_alpha   90.00
_cell.angle_beta   90.00
_cell.angle_gamma   90.00
#
_symmetry.space_group_name_H-M   'P 1'
#
loop_
_entity.id
_entity.type
_entity.pdbx_description
1 polymer ?
#
loop_
_entity_poly.entity_id
_entity_poly.type
_entity_poly.pdbx_seq_one_letter_code
_entity_poly.pdbx_strand_id
1 'polypeptide(L)'
;MTELISEIAIAILERSTYFGAFFLMMLESMVAPVPSEAVMPFVGFLVADGKWHLGPALLATTLGSFTGSLASYLMGYYGGKPLVLKVGRYLLLNPRDLERTERFFSRRRGLVTVFLARFVPVVRHLISIPAGMGRMPALPFLLVSTLGAALWNGFLLYCGMALRSHWQTVQHYAHKIDLVVVIICILLLLCFIVHRLKSRQSA
;
A
#
# COMPACT_ATOMS: atom_id res chain seq x y z
N MET A 1 -15.03 -11.58 -3.86
CA MET A 1 -13.79 -11.25 -4.62
C MET A 1 -12.60 -11.13 -3.69
N THR A 2 -12.68 -10.36 -2.61
CA THR A 2 -11.63 -10.23 -1.58
C THR A 2 -11.28 -11.54 -0.87
N GLU A 3 -12.28 -12.37 -0.52
CA GLU A 3 -12.04 -13.69 0.09
C GLU A 3 -11.25 -14.64 -0.82
N LEU A 4 -11.64 -14.74 -2.10
CA LEU A 4 -10.95 -15.57 -3.10
C LEU A 4 -9.47 -15.17 -3.27
N ILE A 5 -9.19 -13.86 -3.29
CA ILE A 5 -7.81 -13.34 -3.42
C ILE A 5 -6.98 -13.68 -2.18
N SER A 6 -7.58 -13.55 -0.99
CA SER A 6 -6.93 -13.90 0.27
C SER A 6 -6.63 -15.41 0.36
N GLU A 7 -7.58 -16.27 -0.03
CA GLU A 7 -7.39 -17.72 -0.04
C GLU A 7 -6.27 -18.16 -1.00
N ILE A 8 -6.23 -17.59 -2.21
CA ILE A 8 -5.17 -17.86 -3.18
C ILE A 8 -3.81 -17.37 -2.65
N ALA A 9 -3.76 -16.18 -2.05
CA ALA A 9 -2.53 -15.66 -1.45
C ALA A 9 -2.03 -16.55 -0.30
N ILE A 10 -2.93 -17.04 0.54
CA ILE A 10 -2.63 -17.97 1.63
C ILE A 10 -2.11 -19.31 1.08
N ALA A 11 -2.76 -19.86 0.04
CA ALA A 11 -2.31 -21.10 -0.60
C ALA A 11 -0.91 -20.96 -1.24
N ILE A 12 -0.58 -19.79 -1.79
CA ILE A 12 0.76 -19.48 -2.32
C ILE A 12 1.79 -19.38 -1.19
N LEU A 13 1.43 -18.78 -0.05
CA LEU A 13 2.32 -18.67 1.11
C LEU A 13 2.63 -20.03 1.73
N GLU A 14 1.66 -20.94 1.78
CA GLU A 14 1.89 -22.31 2.26
C GLU A 14 2.81 -23.12 1.32
N ARG A 15 2.76 -22.90 0.00
CA ARG A 15 3.56 -23.65 -0.98
C ARG A 15 4.93 -23.04 -1.27
N SER A 16 5.06 -21.72 -1.30
CA SER A 16 6.27 -21.02 -1.75
C SER A 16 7.05 -20.29 -0.65
N THR A 17 6.70 -20.52 0.62
CA THR A 17 7.31 -19.87 1.80
C THR A 17 7.66 -18.40 1.53
N TYR A 18 8.94 -18.04 1.59
CA TYR A 18 9.42 -16.65 1.46
C TYR A 18 9.29 -16.07 0.05
N PHE A 19 9.39 -16.91 -0.99
CA PHE A 19 9.30 -16.46 -2.38
C PHE A 19 7.88 -16.02 -2.75
N GLY A 20 6.87 -16.71 -2.19
CA GLY A 20 5.47 -16.32 -2.31
C GLY A 20 5.21 -14.95 -1.67
N ALA A 21 5.74 -14.72 -0.46
CA ALA A 21 5.62 -13.43 0.23
C ALA A 21 6.29 -12.29 -0.54
N PHE A 22 7.47 -12.53 -1.13
CA PHE A 22 8.14 -11.58 -2.02
C PHE A 22 7.26 -11.21 -3.22
N PHE A 23 6.73 -12.21 -3.93
CA PHE A 23 5.94 -11.98 -5.15
C PHE A 23 4.61 -11.28 -4.85
N LEU A 24 3.93 -11.67 -3.77
CA LEU A 24 2.70 -11.02 -3.32
C LEU A 24 2.91 -9.55 -2.97
N MET A 25 4.02 -9.23 -2.27
CA MET A 25 4.36 -7.83 -1.97
C MET A 25 4.80 -7.04 -3.20
N MET A 26 5.47 -7.69 -4.15
CA MET A 26 5.78 -7.07 -5.44
C MET A 26 4.51 -6.69 -6.19
N LEU A 27 3.55 -7.61 -6.30
CA LEU A 27 2.27 -7.36 -6.95
C LEU A 27 1.49 -6.25 -6.24
N GLU A 28 1.41 -6.30 -4.92
CA GLU A 28 0.76 -5.27 -4.11
C GLU A 28 1.32 -3.86 -4.36
N SER A 29 2.64 -3.76 -4.47
CA SER A 29 3.31 -2.50 -4.77
C SER A 29 3.28 -2.11 -6.26
N MET A 30 2.93 -3.05 -7.15
CA MET A 30 2.65 -2.81 -8.58
C MET A 30 1.23 -2.33 -8.88
N VAL A 31 0.50 -1.82 -7.87
CA VAL A 31 -0.90 -1.36 -7.98
C VAL A 31 -1.89 -2.52 -8.20
N ALA A 32 -1.45 -3.78 -8.11
CA ALA A 32 -2.38 -4.89 -8.09
C ALA A 32 -3.18 -4.84 -6.77
N PRO A 33 -4.51 -5.06 -6.79
CA PRO A 33 -5.34 -5.06 -5.59
C PRO A 33 -5.07 -6.34 -4.77
N VAL A 34 -3.91 -6.40 -4.13
CA VAL A 34 -3.53 -7.44 -3.18
C VAL A 34 -3.69 -6.86 -1.78
N PRO A 35 -4.55 -7.42 -0.93
CA PRO A 35 -4.76 -6.93 0.44
C PRO A 35 -3.55 -7.30 1.30
N SER A 36 -2.52 -6.45 1.35
CA SER A 36 -1.38 -6.67 2.24
C SER A 36 -1.78 -6.61 3.72
N GLU A 37 -2.93 -6.01 4.05
CA GLU A 37 -3.55 -6.07 5.37
C GLU A 37 -3.99 -7.49 5.77
N ALA A 38 -4.21 -8.39 4.83
CA ALA A 38 -4.47 -9.81 5.11
C ALA A 38 -3.19 -10.65 5.04
N VAL A 39 -2.31 -10.37 4.07
CA VAL A 39 -1.09 -11.14 3.82
C VAL A 39 -0.06 -10.98 4.95
N MET A 40 0.23 -9.74 5.39
CA MET A 40 1.27 -9.50 6.40
C MET A 40 0.92 -10.08 7.78
N PRO A 41 -0.32 -9.94 8.30
CA PRO A 41 -0.70 -10.61 9.53
C PRO A 41 -0.61 -12.13 9.42
N PHE A 42 -1.00 -12.72 8.28
CA PHE A 42 -0.86 -14.16 8.05
C PHE A 42 0.62 -14.62 8.06
N VAL A 43 1.51 -13.85 7.44
CA VAL A 43 2.97 -14.08 7.57
C VAL A 43 3.40 -13.99 9.04
N GLY A 44 2.85 -13.03 9.80
CA GLY A 44 3.05 -12.93 11.25
C GLY A 44 2.56 -14.17 12.02
N PHE A 45 1.40 -14.74 11.66
CA PHE A 45 0.91 -16.00 12.24
C PHE A 45 1.90 -17.15 12.00
N LEU A 46 2.43 -17.29 10.79
CA LEU A 46 3.39 -18.33 10.44
C LEU A 46 4.73 -18.17 11.19
N VAL A 47 5.16 -16.93 11.44
CA VAL A 47 6.35 -16.65 12.25
C VAL A 47 6.09 -16.98 13.72
N ALA A 48 4.92 -16.63 14.26
CA ALA A 48 4.55 -16.93 15.65
C ALA A 48 4.37 -18.44 15.90
N ASP A 49 3.90 -19.20 14.91
CA ASP A 49 3.83 -20.67 14.95
C ASP A 49 5.20 -21.35 14.81
N GLY A 50 6.29 -20.59 14.67
CA GLY A 50 7.65 -21.11 14.50
C GLY A 50 7.92 -21.74 13.14
N LYS A 51 6.98 -21.65 12.18
CA LYS A 51 7.16 -22.18 10.82
C LYS A 51 8.13 -21.33 10.01
N TRP A 52 8.14 -20.00 10.24
CA TRP A 52 8.96 -19.03 9.52
C TRP A 52 9.82 -18.21 10.48
N HIS A 53 10.98 -17.74 10.01
CA HIS A 53 11.82 -16.82 10.76
C HIS A 53 11.47 -15.36 10.44
N LEU A 54 11.45 -14.51 11.48
CA LEU A 54 11.14 -13.08 11.38
C LEU A 54 12.03 -12.35 10.36
N GLY A 55 13.35 -12.55 10.44
CA GLY A 55 14.32 -11.87 9.58
C GLY A 55 14.10 -12.13 8.09
N PRO A 56 14.14 -13.40 7.64
CA PRO A 56 13.87 -13.76 6.25
C PRO A 56 12.48 -13.35 5.76
N ALA A 57 11.45 -13.44 6.62
CA ALA A 57 10.11 -12.99 6.28
C ALA A 57 10.07 -11.47 6.00
N LEU A 58 10.61 -10.66 6.91
CA LEU A 58 10.65 -9.21 6.76
C LEU A 58 11.52 -8.78 5.57
N LEU A 59 12.65 -9.46 5.34
CA LEU A 59 13.52 -9.19 4.19
C LEU A 59 12.81 -9.51 2.88
N ALA A 60 12.17 -10.69 2.77
CA ALA A 60 11.46 -11.09 1.56
C ALA A 60 10.31 -10.13 1.22
N THR A 61 9.51 -9.73 2.22
CA THR A 61 8.38 -8.81 2.01
C THR A 61 8.86 -7.40 1.66
N THR A 62 9.90 -6.91 2.33
CA THR A 62 10.50 -5.59 2.05
C THR A 62 11.14 -5.54 0.66
N LEU A 63 11.84 -6.60 0.24
CA LEU A 63 12.41 -6.70 -1.10
C LEU A 63 11.32 -6.76 -2.18
N GLY A 64 10.21 -7.47 -1.91
CA GLY A 64 9.05 -7.48 -2.80
C GLY A 64 8.45 -6.08 -2.95
N SER A 65 8.22 -5.38 -1.84
CA SER A 65 7.73 -4.00 -1.89
C SER A 65 8.71 -3.06 -2.60
N PHE A 66 10.03 -3.24 -2.43
CA PHE A 66 11.06 -2.48 -3.13
C PHE A 66 10.94 -2.65 -4.66
N THR A 67 10.91 -3.91 -5.13
CA THR A 67 10.87 -4.21 -6.58
C THR A 67 9.56 -3.74 -7.21
N GLY A 68 8.43 -3.95 -6.52
CA GLY A 68 7.13 -3.49 -7.01
C GLY A 68 7.04 -1.95 -7.07
N SER A 69 7.57 -1.27 -6.05
CA SER A 69 7.61 0.19 -6.01
C SER A 69 8.52 0.78 -7.09
N LEU A 70 9.66 0.13 -7.35
CA LEU A 70 10.56 0.50 -8.44
C LEU A 70 9.86 0.33 -9.79
N ALA A 71 9.18 -0.79 -10.02
CA ALA A 71 8.44 -1.02 -11.26
C ALA A 71 7.36 0.06 -11.47
N SER A 72 6.55 0.36 -10.45
CA SER A 72 5.54 1.43 -10.49
C SER A 72 6.14 2.82 -10.73
N TYR A 73 7.28 3.11 -10.11
CA TYR A 73 8.01 4.35 -10.32
C TYR A 73 8.51 4.47 -11.77
N LEU A 74 9.10 3.40 -12.33
CA LEU A 74 9.59 3.39 -13.71
C LEU A 74 8.43 3.51 -14.72
N MET A 75 7.29 2.88 -14.43
CA MET A 75 6.06 3.07 -15.21
C MET A 75 5.62 4.55 -15.21
N GLY A 76 5.66 5.23 -14.06
CA GLY A 76 5.39 6.67 -13.98
C GLY A 76 6.45 7.54 -14.67
N TYR A 77 7.73 7.18 -14.56
CA TYR A 77 8.85 7.95 -15.08
C TYR A 77 8.95 7.91 -16.61
N TYR A 78 8.85 6.73 -17.21
CA TYR A 78 8.89 6.55 -18.67
C TYR A 78 7.52 6.72 -19.31
N GLY A 79 6.47 6.22 -18.65
CA GLY A 79 5.10 6.25 -19.16
C GLY A 79 4.39 7.59 -18.93
N GLY A 80 4.75 8.36 -17.90
CA GLY A 80 4.02 9.56 -17.49
C GLY A 80 3.85 10.61 -18.58
N LYS A 81 4.96 11.04 -19.20
CA LYS A 81 4.94 12.07 -20.25
C LYS A 81 4.20 11.61 -21.52
N PRO A 82 4.45 10.41 -22.08
CA PRO A 82 3.67 9.93 -23.22
C PRO A 82 2.20 9.60 -22.88
N LEU A 83 1.87 9.13 -21.67
CA LEU A 83 0.48 8.91 -21.24
C LEU A 83 -0.30 10.23 -21.14
N VAL A 84 0.30 11.27 -20.54
CA VAL A 84 -0.35 12.58 -20.46
C VAL A 84 -0.53 13.20 -21.85
N LEU A 85 0.44 13.04 -22.75
CA LEU A 85 0.32 13.56 -24.13
C LEU A 85 -0.68 12.77 -24.99
N LYS A 86 -0.83 11.46 -24.77
CA LYS A 86 -1.65 10.57 -25.62
C LYS A 86 -3.06 10.32 -25.07
N VAL A 87 -3.20 10.28 -23.74
CA VAL A 87 -4.42 9.91 -23.01
C VAL A 87 -4.84 10.98 -21.99
N GLY A 88 -4.05 12.04 -21.78
CA GLY A 88 -4.37 13.10 -20.81
C GLY A 88 -5.71 13.78 -21.04
N ARG A 89 -6.19 13.83 -22.30
CA ARG A 89 -7.53 14.34 -22.63
C ARG A 89 -8.67 13.49 -22.04
N TYR A 90 -8.47 12.18 -21.89
CA TYR A 90 -9.43 11.25 -21.28
C TYR A 90 -9.30 11.17 -19.76
N LEU A 91 -8.11 11.47 -19.22
CA LEU A 91 -7.83 11.48 -17.77
C LEU A 91 -7.92 12.88 -17.14
N LEU A 92 -8.34 13.90 -17.89
CA LEU A 92 -8.37 15.32 -17.48
C LEU A 92 -7.01 15.86 -16.99
N LEU A 93 -5.90 15.25 -17.42
CA LEU A 93 -4.55 15.65 -17.04
C LEU A 93 -4.00 16.67 -18.03
N ASN A 94 -3.74 17.90 -17.58
CA ASN A 94 -3.10 18.92 -18.40
C ASN A 94 -1.57 18.90 -18.26
N PRO A 95 -0.82 19.38 -19.26
CA PRO A 95 0.64 19.59 -19.15
C PRO A 95 1.04 20.45 -17.94
N ARG A 96 0.19 21.43 -17.58
CA ARG A 96 0.37 22.27 -16.39
C ARG A 96 0.32 21.49 -15.08
N ASP A 97 -0.45 20.39 -15.02
CA ASP A 97 -0.53 19.53 -13.85
C ASP A 97 0.71 18.63 -13.72
N LEU A 98 1.33 18.27 -14.85
CA LEU A 98 2.62 17.59 -14.86
C LEU A 98 3.73 18.49 -14.29
N GLU A 99 3.79 19.76 -14.71
CA GLU A 99 4.75 20.73 -14.17
C GLU A 99 4.52 21.04 -12.68
N ARG A 100 3.27 21.02 -12.22
CA ARG A 100 2.94 21.16 -10.79
C ARG A 100 3.43 19.95 -10.01
N THR A 101 3.24 18.75 -10.55
CA THR A 101 3.72 17.49 -9.96
C THR A 101 5.26 17.47 -9.89
N GLU A 102 5.97 17.84 -10.97
CA GLU A 102 7.43 17.98 -10.95
C GLU A 102 7.91 19.01 -9.92
N ARG A 103 7.27 20.18 -9.83
CA ARG A 103 7.61 21.20 -8.82
C ARG A 103 7.31 20.74 -7.39
N PHE A 104 6.32 19.88 -7.19
CA PHE A 104 5.97 19.35 -5.88
C PHE A 104 7.00 18.30 -5.42
N PHE A 105 7.31 17.34 -6.29
CA PHE A 105 8.23 16.24 -5.99
C PHE A 105 9.71 16.62 -6.05
N SER A 106 10.09 17.70 -6.74
CA SER A 106 11.45 18.25 -6.69
C SER A 106 11.83 18.87 -5.34
N ARG A 107 10.85 19.22 -4.49
CA ARG A 107 11.10 19.77 -3.16
C ARG A 107 11.25 18.67 -2.12
N ARG A 108 11.97 18.94 -1.03
CA ARG A 108 12.08 18.03 0.14
C ARG A 108 10.73 17.55 0.68
N ARG A 109 9.66 18.32 0.46
CA ARG A 109 8.29 17.95 0.85
C ARG A 109 7.80 16.69 0.10
N GLY A 110 8.23 16.47 -1.14
CA GLY A 110 7.90 15.27 -1.90
C GLY A 110 8.39 13.97 -1.24
N LEU A 111 9.60 13.97 -0.67
CA LEU A 111 10.12 12.84 0.10
C LEU A 111 9.25 12.52 1.31
N VAL A 112 8.90 13.55 2.09
CA VAL A 112 8.03 13.39 3.27
C VAL A 112 6.65 12.89 2.84
N THR A 113 6.09 13.39 1.74
CA THR A 113 4.82 12.90 1.20
C THR A 113 4.89 11.43 0.80
N VAL A 114 5.96 10.98 0.15
CA VAL A 114 6.15 9.55 -0.19
C VAL A 114 6.20 8.69 1.07
N PHE A 115 6.92 9.14 2.10
CA PHE A 115 7.00 8.44 3.37
C PHE A 115 5.63 8.32 4.05
N LEU A 116 4.93 9.46 4.21
CA LEU A 116 3.63 9.50 4.88
C LEU A 116 2.55 8.75 4.08
N ALA A 117 2.59 8.84 2.75
CA ALA A 117 1.68 8.13 1.87
C ALA A 117 1.73 6.61 2.05
N ARG A 118 2.87 6.05 2.48
CA ARG A 118 3.00 4.61 2.73
C ARG A 118 2.13 4.11 3.89
N PHE A 119 1.81 4.98 4.85
CA PHE A 119 0.95 4.66 6.00
C PHE A 119 -0.54 4.84 5.71
N VAL A 120 -0.89 5.44 4.58
CA VAL A 120 -2.28 5.69 4.19
C VAL A 120 -2.71 4.62 3.19
N PRO A 121 -3.68 3.74 3.55
CA PRO A 121 -4.26 2.79 2.61
C PRO A 121 -4.79 3.50 1.35
N VAL A 122 -4.81 2.83 0.20
CA VAL A 122 -5.08 3.42 -1.13
C VAL A 122 -3.96 4.31 -1.66
N VAL A 123 -3.51 5.32 -0.91
CA VAL A 123 -2.49 6.27 -1.37
C VAL A 123 -1.15 5.58 -1.56
N ARG A 124 -0.78 4.63 -0.69
CA ARG A 124 0.47 3.88 -0.76
C ARG A 124 0.71 3.14 -2.08
N HIS A 125 -0.35 2.64 -2.73
CA HIS A 125 -0.23 1.92 -4.00
C HIS A 125 -0.04 2.92 -5.14
N LEU A 126 -0.71 4.07 -5.06
CA LEU A 126 -0.75 5.05 -6.13
C LEU A 126 0.45 5.99 -6.11
N ILE A 127 1.08 6.25 -4.95
CA ILE A 127 2.11 7.30 -4.79
C ILE A 127 3.38 7.09 -5.65
N SER A 128 3.70 5.85 -6.01
CA SER A 128 4.90 5.53 -6.81
C SER A 128 4.81 6.07 -8.24
N ILE A 129 3.61 6.08 -8.83
CA ILE A 129 3.37 6.59 -10.19
C ILE A 129 3.58 8.12 -10.30
N PRO A 130 2.89 8.99 -9.53
CA PRO A 130 3.08 10.43 -9.59
C PRO A 130 4.48 10.86 -9.14
N ALA A 131 5.14 10.11 -8.25
CA ALA A 131 6.54 10.33 -7.92
C ALA A 131 7.46 10.11 -9.14
N GLY A 132 7.21 9.05 -9.92
CA GLY A 132 7.88 8.82 -11.21
C GLY A 132 7.57 9.90 -12.24
N MET A 133 6.30 10.27 -12.39
CA MET A 133 5.86 11.33 -13.32
C MET A 133 6.51 12.68 -12.99
N GLY A 134 6.68 12.98 -11.70
CA GLY A 134 7.34 14.19 -11.21
C GLY A 134 8.87 14.17 -11.31
N ARG A 135 9.46 13.16 -11.98
CA ARG A 135 10.91 12.98 -12.17
C ARG A 135 11.73 13.12 -10.89
N MET A 136 11.18 12.64 -9.79
CA MET A 136 11.86 12.63 -8.51
C MET A 136 13.13 11.78 -8.59
N PRO A 137 14.28 12.17 -8.01
CA PRO A 137 15.47 11.32 -8.05
C PRO A 137 15.18 9.93 -7.47
N ALA A 138 15.48 8.88 -8.24
CA ALA A 138 15.06 7.50 -7.94
C ALA A 138 15.65 6.99 -6.62
N LEU A 139 16.92 7.30 -6.32
CA LEU A 139 17.60 6.82 -5.12
C LEU A 139 16.91 7.28 -3.82
N PRO A 140 16.68 8.58 -3.57
CA PRO A 140 16.01 9.02 -2.36
C PRO A 140 14.52 8.61 -2.33
N PHE A 141 13.85 8.49 -3.49
CA PHE A 141 12.51 7.90 -3.55
C PHE A 141 12.52 6.45 -3.03
N LEU A 142 13.42 5.60 -3.56
CA LEU A 142 13.52 4.20 -3.19
C LEU A 142 13.88 4.04 -1.71
N LEU A 143 14.85 4.78 -1.20
CA LEU A 143 15.25 4.71 0.21
C LEU A 143 14.07 5.05 1.14
N VAL A 144 13.40 6.17 0.90
CA VAL A 144 12.28 6.60 1.73
C VAL A 144 11.08 5.67 1.61
N SER A 145 10.77 5.23 0.38
CA SER A 145 9.69 4.30 0.09
C SER A 145 9.91 2.93 0.75
N THR A 146 11.14 2.44 0.72
CA THR A 146 11.51 1.14 1.28
C THR A 146 11.56 1.18 2.79
N LEU A 147 12.05 2.27 3.38
CA LEU A 147 11.98 2.48 4.82
C LEU A 147 10.53 2.53 5.31
N GLY A 148 9.65 3.26 4.60
CA GLY A 148 8.22 3.30 4.90
C GLY A 148 7.56 1.92 4.78
N ALA A 149 7.86 1.19 3.71
CA ALA A 149 7.34 -0.16 3.50
C ALA A 149 7.86 -1.16 4.54
N ALA A 150 9.15 -1.12 4.89
CA ALA A 150 9.74 -1.98 5.91
C ALA A 150 9.12 -1.71 7.29
N LEU A 151 8.91 -0.45 7.66
CA LEU A 151 8.27 -0.08 8.92
C LEU A 151 6.82 -0.56 8.96
N TRP A 152 6.07 -0.37 7.88
CA TRP A 152 4.67 -0.81 7.79
C TRP A 152 4.53 -2.34 7.78
N ASN A 153 5.34 -3.04 6.98
CA ASN A 153 5.36 -4.50 6.93
C ASN A 153 5.77 -5.08 8.29
N GLY A 154 6.79 -4.50 8.93
CA GLY A 154 7.21 -4.89 10.28
C GLY A 154 6.11 -4.67 11.32
N PHE A 155 5.40 -3.54 11.26
CA PHE A 155 4.25 -3.26 12.11
C PHE A 155 3.13 -4.30 11.93
N LEU A 156 2.71 -4.56 10.69
CA LEU A 156 1.64 -5.54 10.41
C LEU A 156 2.05 -6.97 10.78
N LEU A 157 3.30 -7.34 10.54
CA LEU A 157 3.85 -8.65 10.91
C LEU A 157 3.85 -8.79 12.44
N TYR A 158 4.30 -7.76 13.17
CA TYR A 158 4.24 -7.72 14.64
C TYR A 158 2.81 -7.81 15.15
N CYS A 159 1.88 -7.06 14.56
CA CYS A 159 0.47 -7.17 14.87
C CYS A 159 -0.05 -8.60 14.65
N GLY A 160 0.32 -9.26 13.55
CA GLY A 160 -0.04 -10.65 13.28
C GLY A 160 0.49 -11.64 14.32
N MET A 161 1.76 -11.48 14.72
CA MET A 161 2.36 -12.29 15.78
C MET A 161 1.67 -12.08 17.14
N ALA A 162 1.39 -10.83 17.50
CA ALA A 162 0.70 -10.48 18.75
C ALA A 162 -0.76 -10.97 18.75
N LEU A 163 -1.41 -10.96 17.59
CA LEU A 163 -2.77 -11.48 17.41
C LEU A 163 -2.81 -13.00 17.57
N ARG A 164 -1.76 -13.71 17.11
CA ARG A 164 -1.61 -15.15 17.31
C ARG A 164 -1.41 -15.54 18.77
N SER A 165 -0.56 -14.80 19.51
CA SER A 165 -0.34 -15.09 20.92
C SER A 165 -1.58 -14.88 21.80
N HIS A 166 -2.57 -14.09 21.32
CA HIS A 166 -3.85 -13.84 22.00
C HIS A 166 -5.06 -14.40 21.26
N TRP A 167 -4.87 -15.39 20.37
CA TRP A 167 -5.90 -15.87 19.45
C TRP A 167 -7.19 -16.36 20.14
N GLN A 168 -7.09 -16.94 21.33
CA GLN A 168 -8.24 -17.33 22.16
C GLN A 168 -9.07 -16.13 22.64
N THR A 169 -8.43 -14.98 22.92
CA THR A 169 -9.11 -13.73 23.28
C THR A 169 -9.67 -13.04 22.03
N VAL A 170 -8.95 -13.08 20.91
CA VAL A 170 -9.36 -12.42 19.64
C VAL A 170 -10.64 -13.02 19.07
N GLN A 171 -10.83 -14.35 19.13
CA GLN A 171 -12.11 -14.95 18.68
C GLN A 171 -13.32 -14.46 19.49
N HIS A 172 -13.13 -14.13 20.77
CA HIS A 172 -14.19 -13.60 21.62
C HIS A 172 -14.53 -12.12 21.30
N TYR A 173 -13.57 -11.37 20.74
CA TYR A 173 -13.73 -9.95 20.35
C TYR A 173 -13.91 -9.73 18.84
N ALA A 174 -13.82 -10.77 18.01
CA ALA A 174 -13.94 -10.66 16.55
C ALA A 174 -15.25 -9.99 16.12
N HIS A 175 -16.37 -10.31 16.77
CA HIS A 175 -17.67 -9.65 16.54
C HIS A 175 -17.66 -8.14 16.86
N LYS A 176 -16.78 -7.66 17.76
CA LYS A 176 -16.63 -6.23 18.06
C LYS A 176 -15.71 -5.51 17.08
N ILE A 177 -14.72 -6.20 16.52
CA ILE A 177 -13.80 -5.62 15.53
C ILE A 177 -14.55 -5.34 14.23
N ASP A 178 -15.39 -6.27 13.77
CA ASP A 178 -16.27 -6.04 12.60
C ASP A 178 -17.18 -4.82 12.80
N LEU A 179 -17.71 -4.65 14.01
CA LEU A 179 -18.56 -3.51 14.36
C LEU A 179 -17.79 -2.17 14.32
N VAL A 180 -16.54 -2.14 14.79
CA VAL A 180 -15.69 -0.93 14.75
C VAL A 180 -15.33 -0.55 13.31
N VAL A 181 -14.99 -1.52 12.47
CA VAL A 181 -14.69 -1.29 11.04
C VAL A 181 -15.93 -0.74 10.32
N VAL A 182 -17.11 -1.30 10.58
CA VAL A 182 -18.38 -0.81 10.02
C VAL A 182 -18.68 0.63 10.48
N ILE A 183 -18.46 0.95 11.77
CA ILE A 183 -18.67 2.30 12.31
C ILE A 183 -17.73 3.31 11.63
N ILE A 184 -16.46 2.97 11.43
CA ILE A 184 -15.50 3.83 10.74
C ILE A 184 -15.91 4.06 9.28
N CYS A 185 -16.34 3.01 8.58
CA CYS A 185 -16.86 3.14 7.21
C CYS A 185 -18.10 4.04 7.14
N ILE A 186 -19.04 3.92 8.08
CA ILE A 186 -20.23 4.78 8.17
C ILE A 186 -19.85 6.23 8.45
N LEU A 187 -18.93 6.48 9.37
CA LEU A 187 -18.45 7.84 9.68
C LEU A 187 -17.76 8.48 8.47
N LEU A 188 -16.93 7.74 7.73
CA LEU A 188 -16.30 8.23 6.51
C LEU A 188 -17.32 8.53 5.40
N LEU A 189 -18.33 7.67 5.23
CA LEU A 189 -19.44 7.89 4.30
C LEU A 189 -20.26 9.13 4.67
N LEU A 190 -20.62 9.27 5.95
CA LEU A 190 -21.35 10.43 6.45
C LEU A 190 -20.55 11.71 6.28
N CYS A 191 -19.26 11.69 6.62
CA CYS A 191 -18.39 12.85 6.45
C CYS A 191 -18.27 13.24 4.97
N PHE A 192 -18.11 12.26 4.07
CA PHE A 192 -18.11 12.48 2.62
C PHE A 192 -19.43 13.07 2.10
N ILE A 193 -20.58 12.54 2.55
CA ILE A 193 -21.91 13.03 2.17
C ILE A 193 -22.12 14.46 2.68
N VAL A 194 -21.79 14.74 3.94
CA VAL A 194 -21.90 16.09 4.53
C VAL A 194 -20.99 17.08 3.79
N HIS A 195 -19.75 16.69 3.48
CA HIS A 195 -18.84 17.55 2.71
C HIS A 195 -19.37 17.83 1.30
N ARG A 196 -19.96 16.82 0.65
CA ARG A 196 -20.52 16.93 -0.70
C ARG A 196 -21.82 17.74 -0.74
N LEU A 197 -22.66 17.64 0.29
CA LEU A 197 -23.87 18.44 0.43
C LEU A 197 -23.55 19.90 0.76
N LYS A 198 -22.55 20.14 1.61
CA LYS A 198 -22.08 21.50 1.94
C LYS A 198 -21.45 22.20 0.72
N SER A 199 -20.77 21.46 -0.15
CA SER A 199 -20.26 21.95 -1.43
C SER A 199 -21.34 22.27 -2.48
N ARG A 200 -22.58 21.78 -2.32
CA ARG A 200 -23.70 22.06 -3.23
C ARG A 200 -24.58 23.24 -2.79
N GLN A 201 -24.47 23.70 -1.55
CA GLN A 201 -25.22 24.86 -1.04
C GLN A 201 -24.48 26.20 -1.20
N SER A 202 -23.22 26.18 -1.65
CA SER A 202 -22.41 27.39 -1.92
C SER A 202 -22.22 27.69 -3.42
N ALA A 203 -22.99 27.04 -4.29
CA ALA A 203 -23.11 27.32 -5.72
C ALA A 203 -24.56 27.71 -6.02
#